data_AF-A0A3B8R7S1-F1
#
_entry.id   AF-A0A3B8R7S1-F1
#
_cell.length_a   1.000
_cell.length_b   1.000
_cell.length_c   1.000
_cell.angle_alpha   90.00
_cell.angle_beta   90.00
_cell.angle_gamma   90.00
#
_symmetry.space_group_name_H-M   'P 1'
#
loop_
_entity.id
_entity.type
_entity.pdbx_description
1 polymer ?
#
loop_
_entity_poly.entity_id
_entity_poly.type
_entity_poly.pdbx_seq_one_letter_code
_entity_poly.pdbx_strand_id
1 'polypeptide(L)' 'TQADEGEFDLIVMGNKGRSALRDLLIGSVAQRVLALAKTPVLLVK' A
#
# COMPACT_ATOMS: atom_id res chain seq x y z
N THR A 1 9.75 -7.77 -1.13
CA THR A 1 8.44 -7.73 -1.81
C THR A 1 8.69 -7.97 -3.29
N GLN A 2 7.72 -8.45 -4.09
CA GLN A 2 7.95 -8.57 -5.55
C GLN A 2 8.36 -7.24 -6.20
N ALA A 3 7.92 -6.12 -5.62
CA ALA A 3 8.34 -4.79 -6.03
C ALA A 3 9.83 -4.49 -5.80
N ASP A 4 10.50 -5.21 -4.90
CA ASP A 4 11.94 -5.07 -4.66
C ASP A 4 12.78 -6.00 -5.57
N GLU A 5 12.14 -7.02 -6.16
CA GLU A 5 12.80 -8.01 -7.03
C GLU A 5 12.80 -7.58 -8.51
N GLY A 6 11.81 -6.78 -8.92
CA GLY A 6 11.83 -6.09 -10.20
C GLY A 6 12.33 -4.66 -10.04
N GLU A 7 12.88 -4.09 -11.11
CA GLU A 7 13.24 -2.67 -11.19
C GLU A 7 11.97 -1.81 -11.29
N PHE A 8 11.23 -1.70 -10.19
CA PHE A 8 10.02 -0.89 -10.10
C PHE A 8 10.31 0.41 -9.36
N ASP A 9 9.88 1.52 -9.94
CA ASP A 9 10.09 2.85 -9.36
C ASP A 9 8.98 3.28 -8.38
N LEU A 10 7.80 2.63 -8.43
CA LEU A 10 6.63 3.03 -7.64
C LEU A 10 5.64 1.88 -7.41
N ILE A 11 5.16 1.77 -6.16
CA ILE A 11 4.03 0.93 -5.79
C ILE A 11 2.77 1.80 -5.66
N VAL A 12 1.70 1.46 -6.38
CA VAL A 12 0.41 2.17 -6.28
C VAL A 12 -0.62 1.28 -5.60
N MET A 13 -1.28 1.79 -4.56
CA MET A 13 -2.32 1.03 -3.87
C MET A 13 -3.46 1.89 -3.32
N GLY A 14 -4.68 1.33 -3.29
CA GLY A 14 -5.82 1.97 -2.65
C GLY A 14 -5.69 1.99 -1.12
N ASN A 15 -6.21 3.03 -0.49
CA ASN A 15 -6.19 3.16 0.97
C ASN A 15 -7.35 2.42 1.69
N LYS A 16 -8.36 1.95 0.95
CA LYS A 16 -9.55 1.24 1.44
C LYS A 16 -9.79 -0.07 0.69
N GLY A 17 -10.15 -1.12 1.43
CA GLY A 17 -10.60 -2.41 0.89
C GLY A 17 -12.11 -2.61 1.05
N ARG A 18 -12.66 -3.72 0.53
CA ARG A 18 -14.11 -4.04 0.53
C ARG A 18 -14.79 -4.10 1.91
N SER A 19 -14.04 -4.20 3.00
CA SER A 19 -14.56 -4.34 4.39
C SER A 19 -14.40 -3.07 5.25
N ALA A 20 -13.89 -1.97 4.68
CA ALA A 20 -13.52 -0.75 5.40
C ALA A 20 -14.70 0.20 5.71
N LEU A 21 -15.75 -0.33 6.35
CA LEU A 21 -16.94 0.44 6.76
C LEU A 21 -16.70 1.38 7.97
N ARG A 22 -15.44 1.70 8.30
CA ARG A 22 -15.10 2.73 9.30
C ARG A 22 -14.03 3.64 8.72
N ASP A 23 -14.42 4.89 8.55
CA ASP A 23 -13.67 5.95 7.92
C ASP A 23 -12.28 6.24 8.54
N LEU A 24 -11.43 6.86 7.71
CA LEU A 24 -10.11 7.43 8.01
C LEU A 24 -8.91 6.49 8.29
N LEU A 25 -9.09 5.18 8.40
CA LEU A 25 -7.97 4.28 8.69
C LEU A 25 -7.31 3.76 7.41
N ILE A 26 -5.97 3.82 7.36
CA ILE A 26 -5.17 3.14 6.35
C ILE A 26 -5.41 1.63 6.54
N GLY A 27 -5.84 0.94 5.47
CA GLY A 27 -6.10 -0.51 5.52
C GLY A 27 -4.89 -1.31 6.03
N SER A 28 -5.15 -2.44 6.70
CA SER A 28 -4.10 -3.29 7.29
C SER A 28 -3.06 -3.77 6.28
N VAL A 29 -3.46 -3.97 5.02
CA VAL A 29 -2.56 -4.29 3.91
C VAL A 29 -1.64 -3.11 3.59
N ALA A 30 -2.19 -1.91 3.44
CA ALA A 30 -1.42 -0.70 3.19
C ALA A 30 -0.43 -0.39 4.30
N GLN A 31 -0.81 -0.57 5.56
CA GLN A 31 0.11 -0.46 6.69
C GLN A 31 1.29 -1.45 6.59
N ARG A 32 1.02 -2.71 6.26
CA ARG A 32 2.06 -3.73 6.11
C ARG A 32 2.99 -3.45 4.93
N VAL A 33 2.45 -2.96 3.81
CA VAL A 33 3.26 -2.59 2.63
C VAL A 33 4.15 -1.40 2.97
N LEU A 34 3.60 -0.33 3.54
CA LEU A 34 4.39 0.85 3.94
C LEU A 34 5.51 0.54 4.92
N ALA A 35 5.29 -0.41 5.83
CA ALA A 35 6.29 -0.80 6.82
C ALA A 35 7.46 -1.60 6.22
N LEU A 36 7.29 -2.22 5.04
CA LEU A 36 8.25 -3.16 4.46
C LEU A 36 8.81 -2.72 3.11
N ALA A 37 8.15 -1.79 2.42
CA ALA A 37 8.51 -1.37 1.08
C ALA A 37 9.83 -0.58 1.08
N LYS A 38 10.73 -0.94 0.16
CA LYS A 38 11.91 -0.13 -0.16
C LYS A 38 11.65 0.79 -1.35
N THR A 39 10.74 0.39 -2.24
CA THR A 39 10.21 1.22 -3.32
C THR A 39 9.20 2.23 -2.78
N PRO A 40 9.18 3.48 -3.29
CA PRO A 40 8.16 4.46 -2.94
C PRO A 40 6.73 3.92 -3.10
N VAL A 41 5.82 4.33 -2.21
CA VAL A 41 4.42 3.89 -2.21
C VAL A 41 3.49 5.10 -2.33
N LEU A 42 2.64 5.10 -3.35
CA LEU A 42 1.56 6.07 -3.54
C LEU A 42 0.23 5.46 -3.10
N LEU A 43 -0.39 6.07 -2.09
CA LEU A 43 -1.75 5.74 -1.67
C LEU A 43 -2.77 6.57 -2.45
N VAL A 44 -3.73 5.89 -3.08
CA VAL A 44 -4.86 6.53 -3.79
C VAL A 44 -6.18 6.32 -3.01
N LYS A 45 -7.07 7.31 -3.09
CA LYS A 45 -8.42 7.26 -2.51
C LYS A 45 -9.40 6.58 -3.46
#